data_AF-A0A3A6PSV5-F1
#
_entry.id   AF-A0A3A6PSV5-F1
#
_cell.length_a   1.000
_cell.length_b   1.000
_cell.length_c   1.000
_cell.angle_alpha   90.00
_cell.angle_beta   90.00
_cell.angle_gamma   90.00
#
_symmetry.space_group_name_H-M   'P 1'
#
loop_
_entity.id
_entity.type
_entity.pdbx_description
1 polymer ?
#
loop_
_entity_poly.entity_id
_entity_poly.type
_entity_poly.pdbx_seq_one_letter_code
_entity_poly.pdbx_strand_id
1 'polypeptide(L)'
;MRRPPEPRGEQTRLVEQSPWIVSEPDADPLTDTPVGVIHPAKRGGRVLDTPPAAGRLTISRRTIRVEKLARMVGTLRIRFTDIIGVGRSHRTINGTRVETVGVRHLDPPATVYTTEFSVWDDREHTLFTQFLRRYYRKQRRTIAAVDLSAAQLELLVTLYSAVGDIDIESILQKSTADITELFGPLREAGLISGGGIGSMLTGRGYMLVGERIDDDTL
;
A
#
# COMPACT_ATOMS: atom_id res chain seq x y z
N MET A 1 22.35 37.76 35.34
CA MET A 1 21.29 37.14 34.53
C MET A 1 21.94 36.44 33.35
N ARG A 2 21.96 35.09 33.33
CA ARG A 2 22.67 34.30 32.31
C ARG A 2 21.71 33.93 31.17
N ARG A 3 22.12 34.26 29.94
CA ARG A 3 21.44 33.90 28.68
C ARG A 3 21.39 32.35 28.56
N PRO A 4 20.25 31.75 28.14
CA PRO A 4 20.21 30.31 27.89
C PRO A 4 21.15 29.94 26.72
N PRO A 5 21.79 28.76 26.74
CA PRO A 5 22.59 28.29 25.62
C PRO A 5 21.70 28.02 24.40
N GLU A 6 22.16 28.46 23.22
CA GLU A 6 21.52 28.15 21.93
C GLU A 6 21.48 26.63 21.70
N PRO A 7 20.38 26.09 21.14
CA PRO A 7 20.31 24.68 20.80
C PRO A 7 21.32 24.38 19.68
N ARG A 8 22.32 23.55 20.03
CA ARG A 8 23.27 22.98 19.08
C ARG A 8 22.54 22.10 18.08
N GLY A 9 22.76 22.39 16.79
CA GLY A 9 22.70 21.46 15.68
C GLY A 9 21.43 20.60 15.62
N GLU A 10 20.49 20.99 14.75
CA GLU A 10 19.56 20.04 14.16
C GLU A 10 20.35 18.81 13.73
N GLN A 11 20.12 17.70 14.42
CA GLN A 11 20.48 16.39 13.92
C GLN A 11 19.69 16.23 12.63
N THR A 12 20.38 16.48 11.52
CA THR A 12 19.99 16.02 10.20
C THR A 12 19.65 14.54 10.34
N ARG A 13 18.36 14.23 10.52
CA ARG A 13 17.87 12.89 10.23
C ARG A 13 18.32 12.66 8.80
N LEU A 14 19.24 11.71 8.64
CA LEU A 14 19.55 11.11 7.37
C LEU A 14 18.21 10.59 6.83
N VAL A 15 17.52 11.44 6.08
CA VAL A 15 16.52 11.04 5.12
C VAL A 15 17.34 10.33 4.07
N GLU A 16 17.51 9.03 4.26
CA GLU A 16 18.09 8.13 3.28
C GLU A 16 17.23 8.29 2.02
N GLN A 17 17.72 9.11 1.10
CA GLN A 17 17.08 9.35 -0.18
C GLN A 17 17.25 8.06 -0.98
N SER A 18 16.28 7.16 -0.86
CA SER A 18 16.22 5.97 -1.68
C SER A 18 16.28 6.39 -3.16
N PRO A 19 17.13 5.78 -4.01
CA PRO A 19 17.35 6.15 -5.41
C PRO A 19 16.12 5.90 -6.32
N TRP A 20 14.97 5.57 -5.73
CA TRP A 20 13.70 5.25 -6.38
C TRP A 20 12.70 6.42 -6.39
N ILE A 21 13.13 7.63 -5.98
CA ILE A 21 12.33 8.85 -6.08
C ILE A 21 12.18 9.21 -7.56
N VAL A 22 11.17 8.61 -8.18
CA VAL A 22 10.56 9.13 -9.41
C VAL A 22 10.20 10.59 -9.13
N SER A 23 10.66 11.51 -9.97
CA SER A 23 10.36 12.93 -9.93
C SER A 23 8.87 13.14 -9.60
N GLU A 24 8.59 14.00 -8.61
CA GLU A 24 7.21 14.36 -8.28
C GLU A 24 6.52 14.88 -9.55
N PRO A 25 5.32 14.41 -9.91
CA PRO A 25 4.57 15.07 -10.97
C PRO A 25 4.30 16.52 -10.53
N ASP A 26 4.53 17.48 -11.44
CA ASP A 26 4.41 18.94 -11.21
C ASP A 26 3.01 19.40 -10.72
N ALA A 27 2.01 18.51 -10.69
CA ALA A 27 0.69 18.77 -10.12
C ALA A 27 0.04 17.50 -9.56
N ASP A 28 -0.70 17.66 -8.47
CA ASP A 28 -1.61 16.66 -7.92
C ASP A 28 -2.66 16.30 -8.99
N PRO A 29 -2.75 15.05 -9.47
CA PRO A 29 -3.58 14.69 -10.63
C PRO A 29 -5.07 14.88 -10.36
N LEU A 30 -5.49 14.82 -9.10
CA LEU A 30 -6.85 15.17 -8.66
C LEU A 30 -6.77 15.92 -7.35
N THR A 31 -7.53 17.00 -7.23
CA THR A 31 -7.53 17.87 -6.05
C THR A 31 -8.96 18.24 -5.67
N ASP A 32 -9.35 17.95 -4.43
CA ASP A 32 -10.66 18.31 -3.86
C ASP A 32 -11.84 17.78 -4.71
N THR A 33 -11.65 16.64 -5.37
CA THR A 33 -12.63 15.99 -6.25
C THR A 33 -13.78 15.37 -5.43
N PRO A 34 -15.07 15.67 -5.71
CA PRO A 34 -16.19 14.98 -5.07
C PRO A 34 -16.12 13.45 -5.25
N VAL A 35 -16.29 12.71 -4.15
CA VAL A 35 -16.20 11.24 -4.20
C VAL A 35 -17.18 10.58 -3.21
N GLY A 36 -17.75 9.45 -3.60
CA GLY A 36 -18.36 8.49 -2.70
C GLY A 36 -17.37 7.38 -2.33
N VAL A 37 -17.25 7.05 -1.05
CA VAL A 37 -16.30 6.05 -0.55
C VAL A 37 -17.01 5.01 0.29
N ILE A 38 -16.65 3.74 0.09
CA ILE A 38 -16.95 2.65 1.01
C ILE A 38 -15.62 2.13 1.54
N HIS A 39 -15.38 2.31 2.83
CA HIS A 39 -14.15 1.85 3.48
C HIS A 39 -14.42 1.29 4.88
N PRO A 40 -13.99 0.05 5.15
CA PRO A 40 -13.65 -1.00 4.17
C PRO A 40 -14.90 -1.61 3.52
N ALA A 41 -14.93 -1.79 2.20
CA ALA A 41 -15.93 -2.60 1.50
C ALA A 41 -15.70 -4.10 1.71
N LYS A 42 -14.44 -4.51 1.84
CA LYS A 42 -14.04 -5.88 2.22
C LYS A 42 -12.90 -5.86 3.22
N ARG A 43 -12.83 -6.87 4.08
CA ARG A 43 -11.65 -7.20 4.91
C ARG A 43 -11.19 -8.60 4.51
N GLY A 44 -10.00 -8.71 3.92
CA GLY A 44 -9.56 -9.89 3.20
C GLY A 44 -10.56 -10.26 2.09
N GLY A 45 -11.02 -11.52 2.07
CA GLY A 45 -12.08 -11.99 1.18
C GLY A 45 -13.51 -11.66 1.62
N ARG A 46 -13.72 -11.19 2.86
CA ARG A 46 -15.06 -10.99 3.44
C ARG A 46 -15.63 -9.63 3.04
N VAL A 47 -16.80 -9.64 2.40
CA VAL A 47 -17.59 -8.43 2.10
C VAL A 47 -18.22 -7.88 3.38
N LEU A 48 -18.23 -6.56 3.51
CA LEU A 48 -18.81 -5.85 4.65
C LEU A 48 -19.99 -4.99 4.19
N ASP A 49 -21.01 -4.87 5.03
CA ASP A 49 -22.17 -3.99 4.78
C ASP A 49 -21.87 -2.56 5.25
N THR A 50 -20.77 -2.00 4.73
CA THR A 50 -20.34 -0.66 5.09
C THR A 50 -21.10 0.38 4.26
N PRO A 51 -21.79 1.34 4.88
CA PRO A 51 -22.53 2.35 4.15
C PRO A 51 -21.55 3.31 3.44
N PRO A 52 -21.98 3.92 2.32
CA PRO A 52 -21.17 4.92 1.64
C PRO A 52 -21.08 6.21 2.45
N ALA A 53 -19.95 6.89 2.31
CA ALA A 53 -19.74 8.25 2.78
C ALA A 53 -19.30 9.14 1.62
N ALA A 54 -19.92 10.32 1.48
CA ALA A 54 -19.43 11.35 0.59
C ALA A 54 -18.22 12.06 1.21
N GLY A 55 -17.26 12.47 0.38
CA GLY A 55 -16.08 13.20 0.80
C GLY A 55 -15.39 13.92 -0.37
N ARG A 56 -14.15 14.34 -0.14
CA ARG A 56 -13.31 15.06 -1.11
C ARG A 56 -11.98 14.34 -1.30
N LEU A 57 -11.71 13.89 -2.52
CA LEU A 57 -10.53 13.14 -2.90
C LEU A 57 -9.42 14.08 -3.39
N THR A 58 -8.23 13.87 -2.86
CA THR A 58 -6.99 14.43 -3.40
C THR A 58 -5.99 13.29 -3.57
N ILE A 59 -5.33 13.25 -4.73
CA ILE A 59 -4.11 12.48 -4.90
C ILE A 59 -2.94 13.42 -4.68
N SER A 60 -2.22 13.25 -3.59
CA SER A 60 -1.00 14.03 -3.33
C SER A 60 0.03 13.21 -2.58
N ARG A 61 1.31 13.52 -2.77
CA ARG A 61 2.44 12.89 -2.03
C ARG A 61 2.33 11.36 -1.98
N ARG A 62 2.05 10.74 -3.13
CA ARG A 62 1.90 9.27 -3.28
C ARG A 62 0.82 8.66 -2.37
N THR A 63 -0.23 9.40 -2.08
CA THR A 63 -1.33 8.99 -1.19
C THR A 63 -2.66 9.34 -1.85
N ILE A 64 -3.64 8.43 -1.76
CA ILE A 64 -5.06 8.78 -1.93
C ILE A 64 -5.54 9.29 -0.58
N ARG A 65 -5.94 10.55 -0.53
CA ARG A 65 -6.51 11.18 0.67
C ARG A 65 -7.97 11.51 0.42
N VAL A 66 -8.84 11.11 1.34
CA VAL A 66 -10.25 11.52 1.32
C VAL A 66 -10.60 12.23 2.62
N GLU A 67 -11.00 13.48 2.48
CA GLU A 67 -11.40 14.38 3.57
C GLU A 67 -12.90 14.62 3.60
N LYS A 68 -13.39 15.25 4.68
CA LYS A 68 -14.79 15.66 4.85
C LYS A 68 -15.76 14.47 4.68
N LEU A 69 -15.37 13.30 5.15
CA LEU A 69 -16.21 12.09 5.10
C LEU A 69 -17.41 12.25 6.03
N ALA A 70 -18.61 12.40 5.46
CA ALA A 70 -19.82 12.75 6.21
C ALA A 70 -20.20 11.75 7.34
N ARG A 71 -19.65 10.54 7.34
CA ARG A 71 -20.00 9.45 8.28
C ARG A 71 -18.79 8.80 8.96
N MET A 72 -17.60 9.41 8.83
CA MET A 72 -16.36 8.89 9.40
C MET A 72 -15.60 10.03 10.07
N VAL A 73 -15.19 9.83 11.31
CA VAL A 73 -14.30 10.79 11.99
C VAL A 73 -12.90 10.59 11.43
N GLY A 74 -12.33 11.64 10.85
CA GLY A 74 -10.95 11.65 10.35
C GLY A 74 -10.84 11.66 8.82
N THR A 75 -9.65 11.30 8.35
CA THR A 75 -9.28 11.32 6.93
C THR A 75 -8.88 9.91 6.52
N LEU A 76 -9.48 9.39 5.44
CA LEU A 76 -9.02 8.15 4.84
C LEU A 76 -7.72 8.43 4.09
N ARG A 77 -6.67 7.66 4.37
CA ARG A 77 -5.37 7.76 3.71
C ARG A 77 -4.93 6.39 3.25
N ILE A 78 -4.69 6.24 1.95
CA ILE A 78 -4.12 5.02 1.36
C ILE A 78 -2.82 5.41 0.69
N ARG A 79 -1.68 4.96 1.22
CA ARG A 79 -0.39 5.19 0.55
C ARG A 79 -0.32 4.27 -0.66
N PHE A 80 0.27 4.76 -1.74
CA PHE A 80 0.41 3.95 -2.94
C PHE A 80 1.24 2.69 -2.71
N THR A 81 2.24 2.78 -1.83
CA THR A 81 3.09 1.64 -1.42
C THR A 81 2.31 0.51 -0.75
N ASP A 82 1.11 0.80 -0.25
CA ASP A 82 0.24 -0.19 0.38
C ASP A 82 -0.80 -0.76 -0.60
N ILE A 83 -0.91 -0.22 -1.81
CA ILE A 83 -1.87 -0.69 -2.83
C ILE A 83 -1.35 -2.01 -3.41
N ILE A 84 -2.14 -3.07 -3.23
CA ILE A 84 -1.85 -4.43 -3.69
C ILE A 84 -2.78 -4.90 -4.81
N GLY A 85 -3.79 -4.10 -5.16
CA GLY A 85 -4.70 -4.40 -6.26
C GLY A 85 -5.56 -3.21 -6.65
N VAL A 86 -5.82 -3.08 -7.95
CA VAL A 86 -6.73 -2.07 -8.51
C VAL A 86 -7.63 -2.75 -9.53
N GLY A 87 -8.94 -2.66 -9.33
CA GLY A 87 -9.93 -3.32 -10.17
C GLY A 87 -11.14 -2.43 -10.45
N ARG A 88 -11.93 -2.83 -11.46
CA ARG A 88 -13.29 -2.29 -11.62
C ARG A 88 -14.16 -2.92 -10.55
N SER A 89 -15.00 -2.10 -9.94
CA SER A 89 -16.17 -2.54 -9.20
C SER A 89 -17.37 -1.73 -9.70
N HIS A 90 -18.52 -1.98 -9.12
CA HIS A 90 -19.77 -1.39 -9.56
C HIS A 90 -20.70 -1.35 -8.37
N ARG A 91 -21.51 -0.31 -8.33
CA ARG A 91 -22.42 -0.07 -7.24
C ARG A 91 -23.79 0.32 -7.74
N THR A 92 -24.83 -0.17 -7.09
CA THR A 92 -26.17 0.37 -7.30
C THR A 92 -26.41 1.53 -6.34
N ILE A 93 -26.65 2.73 -6.86
CA ILE A 93 -27.03 3.93 -6.12
C ILE A 93 -28.39 4.38 -6.63
N ASN A 94 -29.41 4.40 -5.76
CA ASN A 94 -30.79 4.75 -6.12
C ASN A 94 -31.33 3.96 -7.33
N GLY A 95 -31.01 2.67 -7.42
CA GLY A 95 -31.42 1.80 -8.54
C GLY A 95 -30.52 1.86 -9.77
N THR A 96 -29.57 2.81 -9.84
CA THR A 96 -28.66 2.98 -10.97
C THR A 96 -27.31 2.32 -10.69
N ARG A 97 -26.82 1.48 -11.62
CA ARG A 97 -25.47 0.92 -11.54
C ARG A 97 -24.44 1.97 -11.97
N VAL A 98 -23.53 2.30 -11.07
CA VAL A 98 -22.43 3.26 -11.22
C VAL A 98 -21.11 2.48 -11.20
N GLU A 99 -20.20 2.78 -12.12
CA GLU A 99 -18.84 2.20 -12.10
C GLU A 99 -18.08 2.75 -10.88
N THR A 100 -17.35 1.87 -10.19
CA THR A 100 -16.49 2.26 -9.07
C THR A 100 -15.09 1.69 -9.27
N VAL A 101 -14.12 2.30 -8.62
CA VAL A 101 -12.74 1.78 -8.58
C VAL A 101 -12.52 1.08 -7.25
N GLY A 102 -12.30 -0.23 -7.30
CA GLY A 102 -11.91 -1.03 -6.14
C GLY A 102 -10.41 -0.99 -5.94
N VAL A 103 -9.96 -0.52 -4.79
CA VAL A 103 -8.56 -0.48 -4.38
C VAL A 103 -8.35 -1.45 -3.23
N ARG A 104 -7.59 -2.52 -3.47
CA ARG A 104 -7.09 -3.41 -2.42
C ARG A 104 -5.80 -2.82 -1.86
N HIS A 105 -5.74 -2.65 -0.54
CA HIS A 105 -4.58 -2.08 0.12
C HIS A 105 -4.33 -2.71 1.49
N LEU A 106 -3.08 -2.66 1.93
CA LEU A 106 -2.66 -3.09 3.25
C LEU A 106 -2.91 -1.98 4.27
N ASP A 107 -3.57 -2.36 5.35
CA ASP A 107 -3.46 -1.68 6.63
C ASP A 107 -2.42 -2.44 7.46
N PRO A 108 -1.23 -1.85 7.67
CA PRO A 108 -0.17 -2.49 8.43
C PRO A 108 -0.70 -2.96 9.80
N PRO A 109 -0.31 -4.15 10.27
CA PRO A 109 0.83 -4.94 9.76
C PRO A 109 0.54 -5.86 8.56
N ALA A 110 -0.70 -6.32 8.43
CA ALA A 110 -1.04 -7.41 7.51
C ALA A 110 -2.52 -7.44 7.09
N THR A 111 -3.33 -6.47 7.52
CA THR A 111 -4.77 -6.52 7.22
C THR A 111 -4.99 -6.01 5.80
N VAL A 112 -5.56 -6.84 4.93
CA VAL A 112 -5.97 -6.40 3.59
C VAL A 112 -7.37 -5.81 3.65
N TYR A 113 -7.53 -4.58 3.21
CA TYR A 113 -8.84 -3.97 2.97
C TYR A 113 -9.10 -3.77 1.48
N THR A 114 -10.36 -3.79 1.08
CA THR A 114 -10.81 -3.21 -0.19
C THR A 114 -11.57 -1.92 0.10
N THR A 115 -11.17 -0.83 -0.52
CA THR A 115 -11.90 0.44 -0.55
C THR A 115 -12.51 0.63 -1.93
N GLU A 116 -13.77 1.04 -2.01
CA GLU A 116 -14.39 1.40 -3.28
C GLU A 116 -14.59 2.92 -3.38
N PHE A 117 -14.23 3.47 -4.54
CA PHE A 117 -14.36 4.89 -4.85
C PHE A 117 -15.33 5.10 -6.01
N SER A 118 -16.30 5.98 -5.82
CA SER A 118 -17.25 6.45 -6.83
C SER A 118 -16.94 7.92 -7.12
N VAL A 119 -16.19 8.20 -8.17
CA VAL A 119 -15.91 9.59 -8.62
C VAL A 119 -17.02 9.97 -9.61
N TRP A 120 -17.72 11.08 -9.35
CA TRP A 120 -18.96 11.41 -10.09
C TRP A 120 -18.74 12.05 -11.45
N ASP A 121 -17.67 12.81 -11.63
CA ASP A 121 -17.33 13.37 -12.94
C ASP A 121 -16.60 12.32 -13.79
N ASP A 122 -17.06 12.10 -15.03
CA ASP A 122 -16.55 11.05 -15.92
C ASP A 122 -15.06 11.25 -16.28
N ARG A 123 -14.63 12.51 -16.43
CA ARG A 123 -13.24 12.85 -16.76
C ARG A 123 -12.35 12.60 -15.55
N GLU A 124 -12.75 13.05 -14.36
CA GLU A 124 -12.02 12.79 -13.12
C GLU A 124 -11.99 11.30 -12.78
N HIS A 125 -13.09 10.57 -12.98
CA HIS A 125 -13.15 9.12 -12.79
C HIS A 125 -12.19 8.39 -13.73
N THR A 126 -12.17 8.79 -15.00
CA THR A 126 -11.23 8.23 -15.99
C THR A 126 -9.78 8.51 -15.57
N LEU A 127 -9.48 9.73 -15.15
CA LEU A 127 -8.13 10.11 -14.71
C LEU A 127 -7.71 9.31 -13.46
N PHE A 128 -8.58 9.22 -12.46
CA PHE A 128 -8.36 8.45 -11.23
C PHE A 128 -8.04 6.98 -11.56
N THR A 129 -8.88 6.36 -12.38
CA THR A 129 -8.76 4.97 -12.79
C THR A 129 -7.47 4.72 -13.55
N GLN A 130 -7.16 5.55 -14.54
CA GLN A 130 -5.94 5.41 -15.34
C GLN A 130 -4.69 5.61 -14.51
N PHE A 131 -4.70 6.59 -13.61
CA PHE A 131 -3.60 6.87 -12.71
C PHE A 131 -3.28 5.64 -11.83
N LEU A 132 -4.29 5.10 -11.13
CA LEU A 132 -4.10 3.93 -10.27
C LEU A 132 -3.70 2.67 -11.04
N ARG A 133 -4.31 2.43 -12.22
CA ARG A 133 -3.92 1.31 -13.08
C ARG A 133 -2.49 1.44 -13.60
N ARG A 134 -2.03 2.65 -13.91
CA ARG A 134 -0.65 2.89 -14.34
C ARG A 134 0.33 2.62 -13.19
N TYR A 135 0.02 3.12 -12.01
CA TYR A 135 0.81 2.84 -10.81
C TYR A 135 0.90 1.34 -10.53
N TYR A 136 -0.25 0.65 -10.47
CA TYR A 136 -0.32 -0.78 -10.17
C TYR A 136 0.43 -1.62 -11.22
N ARG A 137 0.23 -1.35 -12.53
CA ARG A 137 0.99 -2.02 -13.60
C ARG A 137 2.50 -1.80 -13.50
N LYS A 138 2.94 -0.62 -13.05
CA LYS A 138 4.37 -0.35 -12.81
C LYS A 138 4.89 -1.22 -11.68
N GLN A 139 4.17 -1.33 -10.56
CA GLN A 139 4.57 -2.21 -9.45
C GLN A 139 4.61 -3.67 -9.89
N ARG A 140 3.60 -4.16 -10.63
CA ARG A 140 3.58 -5.51 -11.21
C ARG A 140 4.80 -5.81 -12.07
N ARG A 141 5.18 -4.90 -12.97
CA ARG A 141 6.39 -5.07 -13.79
C ARG A 141 7.66 -5.09 -12.95
N THR A 142 7.72 -4.28 -11.90
CA THR A 142 8.87 -4.26 -10.99
C THR A 142 9.02 -5.60 -10.26
N ILE A 143 7.93 -6.18 -9.73
CA ILE A 143 8.01 -7.48 -9.05
C ILE A 143 8.28 -8.65 -9.99
N ALA A 144 7.76 -8.61 -11.21
CA ALA A 144 8.03 -9.64 -12.21
C ALA A 144 9.51 -9.71 -12.64
N ALA A 145 10.26 -8.62 -12.46
CA ALA A 145 11.68 -8.56 -12.74
C ALA A 145 12.56 -8.98 -11.55
N VAL A 146 11.97 -9.30 -10.38
CA VAL A 146 12.73 -9.74 -9.21
C VAL A 146 12.98 -11.23 -9.29
N ASP A 147 14.26 -11.59 -9.37
CA ASP A 147 14.74 -12.95 -9.22
C ASP A 147 14.96 -13.26 -7.74
N LEU A 148 14.40 -14.38 -7.27
CA LEU A 148 14.46 -14.78 -5.86
C LEU A 148 14.98 -16.22 -5.78
N SER A 149 15.85 -16.48 -4.82
CA SER A 149 16.18 -17.85 -4.47
C SER A 149 14.97 -18.56 -3.86
N ALA A 150 14.97 -19.90 -3.90
CA ALA A 150 13.90 -20.70 -3.28
C ALA A 150 13.71 -20.35 -1.79
N ALA A 151 14.81 -20.17 -1.05
CA ALA A 151 14.78 -19.79 0.37
C ALA A 151 14.17 -18.39 0.59
N GLN A 152 14.44 -17.44 -0.31
CA GLN A 152 13.86 -16.11 -0.24
C GLN A 152 12.35 -16.13 -0.51
N LEU A 153 11.91 -16.91 -1.50
CA LEU A 153 10.47 -17.07 -1.78
C LEU A 153 9.74 -17.73 -0.61
N GLU A 154 10.29 -18.82 -0.05
CA GLU A 154 9.73 -19.52 1.11
C GLU A 154 9.58 -18.59 2.33
N LEU A 155 10.59 -17.75 2.59
CA LEU A 155 10.50 -16.72 3.62
C LEU A 155 9.33 -15.77 3.35
N LEU A 156 9.20 -15.21 2.15
CA LEU A 156 8.11 -14.29 1.83
C LEU A 156 6.73 -14.96 1.95
N VAL A 157 6.58 -16.22 1.53
CA VAL A 157 5.34 -17.00 1.68
C VAL A 157 5.01 -17.22 3.16
N THR A 158 6.02 -17.50 3.98
CA THR A 158 5.86 -17.63 5.44
C THR A 158 5.39 -16.33 6.06
N LEU A 159 6.02 -15.20 5.71
CA LEU A 159 5.61 -13.87 6.16
C LEU A 159 4.20 -13.49 5.69
N TYR A 160 3.80 -13.92 4.50
CA TYR A 160 2.46 -13.67 3.93
C TYR A 160 1.37 -14.45 4.65
N SER A 161 1.66 -15.70 5.01
CA SER A 161 0.71 -16.63 5.61
C SER A 161 0.58 -16.45 7.12
N ALA A 162 1.54 -15.78 7.74
CA ALA A 162 1.55 -15.51 9.16
C ALA A 162 0.43 -14.55 9.57
N VAL A 163 -0.50 -15.05 10.38
CA VAL A 163 -1.47 -14.24 11.12
C VAL A 163 -0.97 -14.10 12.56
N GLY A 164 -0.14 -13.09 12.84
CA GLY A 164 0.45 -12.86 14.17
C GLY A 164 1.95 -13.14 14.27
N ASP A 165 2.48 -13.08 15.51
CA ASP A 165 3.91 -13.10 15.84
C ASP A 165 4.62 -14.29 15.18
N ILE A 166 5.47 -13.98 14.20
CA ILE A 166 6.39 -14.94 13.62
C ILE A 166 7.58 -14.99 14.56
N ASP A 167 7.87 -16.18 15.07
CA ASP A 167 9.14 -16.43 15.75
C ASP A 167 10.26 -16.48 14.70
N ILE A 168 10.66 -15.29 14.25
CA ILE A 168 11.74 -15.10 13.29
C ILE A 168 13.06 -15.60 13.90
N GLU A 169 13.21 -15.61 15.22
CA GLU A 169 14.38 -16.19 15.90
C GLU A 169 14.47 -17.71 15.68
N SER A 170 13.32 -18.42 15.63
CA SER A 170 13.27 -19.84 15.26
C SER A 170 13.62 -20.11 13.79
N ILE A 171 13.26 -19.20 12.87
CA ILE A 171 13.62 -19.26 11.44
C ILE A 171 15.12 -18.94 11.24
N LEU A 172 15.63 -18.04 12.08
CA LEU A 172 16.98 -17.51 12.01
C LEU A 172 17.94 -18.20 12.98
N GLN A 173 17.82 -19.52 13.21
CA GLN A 173 18.92 -20.34 13.77
C GLN A 173 20.11 -20.39 12.79
N LYS A 174 20.60 -19.22 12.39
CA LYS A 174 21.44 -18.90 11.26
C LYS A 174 22.33 -17.73 11.67
N SER A 175 23.52 -17.66 11.12
CA SER A 175 24.47 -16.60 11.45
C SER A 175 23.98 -15.23 10.97
N THR A 176 24.50 -14.14 11.53
CA THR A 176 24.22 -12.76 11.04
C THR A 176 24.51 -12.60 9.56
N ALA A 177 25.51 -13.32 9.03
CA ALA A 177 25.83 -13.34 7.61
C ALA A 177 24.70 -13.97 6.79
N ASP A 178 24.20 -15.13 7.20
CA ASP A 178 23.09 -15.84 6.54
C ASP A 178 21.80 -15.00 6.55
N ILE A 179 21.53 -14.27 7.64
CA ILE A 179 20.39 -13.36 7.74
C ILE A 179 20.54 -12.21 6.73
N THR A 180 21.74 -11.63 6.63
CA THR A 180 22.01 -10.51 5.72
C THR A 180 21.90 -10.94 4.27
N GLU A 181 22.42 -12.11 3.91
CA GLU A 181 22.31 -12.68 2.57
C GLU A 181 20.84 -12.96 2.19
N LEU A 182 20.04 -13.44 3.15
CA LEU A 182 18.63 -13.73 2.92
C LEU A 182 17.76 -12.47 2.84
N PHE A 183 17.93 -11.51 3.74
CA PHE A 183 17.07 -10.32 3.87
C PHE A 183 17.54 -9.13 3.03
N GLY A 184 18.85 -9.01 2.75
CA GLY A 184 19.43 -7.90 2.01
C GLY A 184 18.77 -7.68 0.65
N PRO A 185 18.77 -8.69 -0.24
CA PRO A 185 18.12 -8.58 -1.55
C PRO A 185 16.62 -8.29 -1.46
N LEU A 186 15.92 -8.83 -0.45
CA LEU A 186 14.50 -8.58 -0.23
C LEU A 186 14.22 -7.13 0.19
N ARG A 187 15.09 -6.53 1.01
CA ARG A 187 15.03 -5.12 1.40
C ARG A 187 15.36 -4.20 0.22
N GLU A 188 16.41 -4.52 -0.53
CA GLU A 188 16.82 -3.77 -1.73
C GLU A 188 15.71 -3.78 -2.80
N ALA A 189 15.06 -4.91 -3.00
CA ALA A 189 13.89 -5.04 -3.88
C ALA A 189 12.61 -4.39 -3.29
N GLY A 190 12.64 -3.95 -2.03
CA GLY A 190 11.53 -3.33 -1.33
C GLY A 190 10.36 -4.27 -1.05
N LEU A 191 10.61 -5.57 -0.90
CA LEU A 191 9.61 -6.60 -0.61
C LEU A 191 9.29 -6.71 0.88
N ILE A 192 10.26 -6.39 1.73
CA ILE A 192 10.13 -6.31 3.18
C ILE A 192 10.59 -4.93 3.67
N SER A 193 10.08 -4.49 4.81
CA SER A 193 10.48 -3.22 5.42
C SER A 193 11.90 -3.28 6.02
N GLY A 194 12.57 -2.13 6.12
CA GLY A 194 13.90 -2.02 6.72
C GLY A 194 13.92 -1.97 8.26
N GLY A 195 12.76 -2.11 8.92
CA GLY A 195 12.67 -2.18 10.38
C GLY A 195 13.34 -3.44 10.94
N GLY A 196 13.49 -3.51 12.26
CA GLY A 196 14.12 -4.64 12.96
C GLY A 196 13.49 -6.01 12.70
N ILE A 197 13.92 -7.02 13.46
CA ILE A 197 13.79 -8.45 13.16
C ILE A 197 12.35 -8.91 12.81
N GLY A 198 11.30 -8.17 13.18
CA GLY A 198 9.88 -8.36 12.76
C GLY A 198 9.41 -7.61 11.50
N SER A 199 10.25 -7.39 10.49
CA SER A 199 9.91 -6.56 9.31
C SER A 199 8.78 -7.15 8.45
N MET A 200 7.61 -6.50 8.46
CA MET A 200 6.44 -6.87 7.68
C MET A 200 6.70 -6.78 6.17
N LEU A 201 6.06 -7.66 5.41
CA LEU A 201 5.92 -7.55 3.96
C LEU A 201 5.39 -6.16 3.60
N THR A 202 6.02 -5.54 2.61
CA THR A 202 5.48 -4.32 1.99
C THR A 202 4.29 -4.67 1.09
N GLY A 203 3.57 -3.67 0.58
CA GLY A 203 2.57 -3.91 -0.47
C GLY A 203 3.16 -4.63 -1.69
N ARG A 204 4.42 -4.34 -2.02
CA ARG A 204 5.13 -5.03 -3.10
C ARG A 204 5.40 -6.51 -2.76
N GLY A 205 5.83 -6.80 -1.54
CA GLY A 205 5.99 -8.18 -1.06
C GLY A 205 4.69 -8.97 -1.13
N TYR A 206 3.58 -8.38 -0.67
CA TYR A 206 2.24 -8.97 -0.76
C TYR A 206 1.80 -9.26 -2.20
N MET A 207 2.06 -8.32 -3.13
CA MET A 207 1.75 -8.52 -4.55
C MET A 207 2.56 -9.67 -5.15
N LEU A 208 3.86 -9.73 -4.87
CA LEU A 208 4.74 -10.77 -5.40
C LEU A 208 4.34 -12.16 -4.93
N VAL A 209 4.06 -12.32 -3.64
CA VAL A 209 3.62 -13.62 -3.10
C VAL A 209 2.23 -13.98 -3.62
N GLY A 210 1.30 -13.02 -3.64
CA GLY A 210 -0.05 -13.24 -4.16
C GLY A 210 -0.04 -13.72 -5.62
N GLU A 211 0.77 -13.10 -6.50
CA GLU A 211 0.88 -13.53 -7.91
C GLU A 211 1.44 -14.95 -8.04
N ARG A 212 2.40 -15.35 -7.20
CA ARG A 212 2.96 -16.71 -7.25
C ARG A 212 2.03 -17.78 -6.70
N ILE A 213 1.26 -17.49 -5.65
CA ILE A 213 0.27 -18.43 -5.11
C ILE A 213 -0.90 -18.59 -6.10
N ASP A 214 -1.36 -17.49 -6.72
CA ASP A 214 -2.44 -17.53 -7.70
C ASP A 214 -2.01 -18.29 -8.98
N ASP A 215 -0.74 -18.19 -9.42
CA ASP A 215 -0.21 -18.94 -10.57
C ASP A 215 -0.02 -20.44 -10.27
N ASP A 216 0.33 -20.84 -9.04
CA ASP A 216 0.49 -22.26 -8.64
C ASP A 216 -0.86 -22.98 -8.40
N THR A 217 -1.98 -22.25 -8.40
CA THR A 217 -3.34 -22.81 -8.22
C THR A 217 -4.19 -22.83 -9.51
N LEU A 218 -3.58 -22.57 -10.67
CA LEU A 218 -4.16 -22.72 -12.01
C LEU A 218 -3.46 -23.81 -12.83
#